data_AF-A0A9P9FGU8-F1
#
_entry.id   AF-A0A9P9FGU8-F1
#
_cell.length_a   1.000
_cell.length_b   1.000
_cell.length_c   1.000
_cell.angle_alpha   90.00
_cell.angle_beta   90.00
_cell.angle_gamma   90.00
#
_symmetry.space_group_name_H-M   'P 1'
#
loop_
_entity.id
_entity.type
_entity.pdbx_description
1 polymer ?
#
loop_
_entity_poly.entity_id
_entity_poly.type
_entity_poly.pdbx_seq_one_letter_code
_entity_poly.pdbx_strand_id
1 'polypeptide(L)'
;MLFKTALSAVAAATSVLAAPLESRAEKFFTPSVIWHYSVNNGAISTTVSGEVFKDVANRGQDVTTLLTFRYPEQAEGLQCQFAFYVDDTAGLDGSKQLDLFTSYNPAPGHTPGWGPGNQRNVPLGRLSLGRDSFATWDATYSTYLTEKTPCKPHGTIEAFELVGVNDNDLVTWNPELGAGPRIVYSS
;
A
#
# COMPACT_ATOMS: atom_id res chain seq x y z
N MET A 1 -45.18 -15.15 69.64
CA MET A 1 -45.29 -14.97 68.19
C MET A 1 -44.31 -13.85 67.81
N LEU A 2 -43.18 -14.19 67.18
CA LEU A 2 -42.11 -13.23 66.84
C LEU A 2 -42.35 -12.66 65.43
N PHE A 3 -42.45 -11.34 65.31
CA PHE A 3 -42.39 -10.63 64.04
C PHE A 3 -40.91 -10.44 63.62
N LYS A 4 -40.54 -10.97 62.45
CA LYS A 4 -39.24 -10.73 61.81
C LYS A 4 -39.40 -9.66 60.74
N THR A 5 -38.73 -8.52 60.90
CA THR A 5 -38.61 -7.47 59.89
C THR A 5 -37.46 -7.81 58.96
N ALA A 6 -37.72 -7.91 57.65
CA ALA A 6 -36.69 -8.08 56.62
C ALA A 6 -36.39 -6.72 55.98
N LEU A 7 -35.11 -6.31 56.01
CA LEU A 7 -34.60 -5.12 55.35
C LEU A 7 -34.11 -5.50 53.94
N SER A 8 -34.73 -4.99 52.89
CA SER A 8 -34.27 -5.17 51.51
C SER A 8 -33.33 -4.03 51.12
N ALA A 9 -32.05 -4.35 50.89
CA ALA A 9 -31.09 -3.43 50.28
C ALA A 9 -31.17 -3.55 48.75
N VAL A 10 -31.51 -2.45 48.08
CA VAL A 10 -31.49 -2.36 46.61
C VAL A 10 -30.10 -1.91 46.18
N ALA A 11 -29.34 -2.82 45.56
CA ALA A 11 -28.07 -2.47 44.92
C ALA A 11 -28.35 -1.96 43.49
N ALA A 12 -28.12 -0.67 43.26
CA ALA A 12 -28.18 -0.09 41.92
C ALA A 12 -26.89 -0.42 41.17
N ALA A 13 -26.98 -1.28 40.15
CA ALA A 13 -25.87 -1.56 39.24
C ALA A 13 -25.73 -0.39 38.24
N THR A 14 -24.66 0.40 38.37
CA THR A 14 -24.27 1.39 37.36
C THR A 14 -23.59 0.68 36.20
N SER A 15 -24.31 0.45 35.11
CA SER A 15 -23.74 -0.02 33.84
C SER A 15 -22.90 1.09 33.22
N VAL A 16 -21.57 1.02 33.39
CA VAL A 16 -20.64 1.84 32.61
C VAL A 16 -20.68 1.31 31.17
N LEU A 17 -21.31 2.07 30.27
CA LEU A 17 -21.22 1.82 28.83
C LEU A 17 -19.76 1.98 28.42
N ALA A 18 -19.07 0.86 28.15
CA ALA A 18 -17.79 0.89 27.46
C ALA A 18 -18.03 1.52 26.09
N ALA A 19 -17.38 2.66 25.83
CA ALA A 19 -17.39 3.25 24.50
C ALA A 19 -16.85 2.20 23.51
N PRO A 20 -17.47 2.06 22.32
CA PRO A 20 -16.94 1.17 21.30
C PRO A 20 -15.51 1.61 20.97
N LEU A 21 -14.58 0.65 20.94
CA LEU A 21 -13.23 0.87 20.42
C LEU A 21 -13.39 1.20 18.93
N GLU A 22 -13.37 2.48 18.56
CA GLU A 22 -13.10 2.85 17.19
C GLU A 22 -11.74 2.25 16.83
N SER A 23 -11.71 1.33 15.86
CA SER A 23 -10.44 0.91 15.27
C SER A 23 -9.80 2.18 14.75
N ARG A 24 -8.71 2.62 15.39
CA ARG A 24 -8.01 3.84 14.99
C ARG A 24 -7.66 3.69 13.52
N ALA A 25 -8.32 4.46 12.66
CA ALA A 25 -8.05 4.45 11.23
C ALA A 25 -6.54 4.64 11.04
N GLU A 26 -5.90 3.71 10.34
CA GLU A 26 -4.48 3.79 10.09
C GLU A 26 -4.18 5.08 9.32
N LYS A 27 -3.21 5.85 9.78
CA LYS A 27 -2.80 7.07 9.08
C LYS A 27 -1.89 6.65 7.94
N PHE A 28 -2.08 7.22 6.76
CA PHE A 28 -1.26 6.89 5.60
C PHE A 28 -1.12 8.09 4.65
N PHE A 29 -0.19 7.97 3.72
CA PHE A 29 -0.10 8.83 2.55
C PHE A 29 0.13 7.98 1.29
N THR A 30 -0.41 8.44 0.17
CA THR A 30 -0.35 7.77 -1.13
C THR A 30 0.80 8.33 -1.98
N PRO A 31 1.17 7.68 -3.09
CA PRO A 31 2.09 8.26 -4.05
C PRO A 31 1.59 9.64 -4.51
N SER A 32 2.51 10.60 -4.55
CA SER A 32 2.29 11.92 -5.15
C SER A 32 2.27 11.91 -6.68
N VAL A 33 2.92 10.92 -7.29
CA VAL A 33 2.97 10.73 -8.75
C VAL A 33 3.01 9.23 -9.05
N ILE A 34 2.30 8.82 -10.10
CA ILE A 34 2.28 7.45 -10.64
C ILE A 34 2.57 7.52 -12.13
N TRP A 35 3.36 6.56 -12.63
CA TRP A 35 3.62 6.37 -14.05
C TRP A 35 3.47 4.91 -14.46
N HIS A 36 3.03 4.66 -15.68
CA HIS A 36 3.19 3.34 -16.30
C HIS A 36 4.54 3.26 -17.00
N TYR A 37 5.24 2.14 -16.82
CA TYR A 37 6.46 1.81 -17.54
C TYR A 37 6.22 0.60 -18.42
N SER A 38 6.44 0.76 -19.73
CA SER A 38 6.38 -0.35 -20.67
C SER A 38 7.70 -1.11 -20.68
N VAL A 39 7.64 -2.40 -20.34
CA VAL A 39 8.82 -3.27 -20.35
C VAL A 39 9.34 -3.51 -21.77
N ASN A 40 8.46 -3.48 -22.78
CA ASN A 40 8.83 -3.78 -24.16
C ASN A 40 9.77 -2.73 -24.78
N ASN A 41 9.52 -1.45 -24.51
CA ASN A 41 10.19 -0.34 -25.20
C ASN A 41 10.76 0.73 -24.27
N GLY A 42 10.59 0.55 -22.95
CA GLY A 42 11.08 1.46 -21.92
C GLY A 42 10.34 2.79 -21.82
N ALA A 43 9.21 2.96 -22.52
CA ALA A 43 8.43 4.18 -22.48
C ALA A 43 7.79 4.38 -21.09
N ILE A 44 7.75 5.64 -20.66
CA ILE A 44 7.07 6.08 -19.44
C ILE A 44 5.86 6.91 -19.86
N SER A 45 4.66 6.47 -19.46
CA SER A 45 3.41 7.11 -19.86
C SER A 45 2.68 7.72 -18.67
N THR A 46 2.10 8.91 -18.87
CA THR A 46 1.27 9.59 -17.87
C THR A 46 0.04 8.75 -17.56
N THR A 47 -0.30 8.64 -16.28
CA THR A 47 -1.50 7.95 -15.82
C THR A 47 -2.03 8.61 -14.54
N VAL A 48 -3.28 8.31 -14.20
CA VAL A 48 -3.91 8.67 -12.91
C VAL A 48 -4.29 7.43 -12.10
N SER A 49 -4.35 6.27 -12.74
CA SER A 49 -4.53 4.95 -12.12
C SER A 49 -3.23 4.17 -12.17
N GLY A 50 -3.07 3.16 -11.32
CA GLY A 50 -1.96 2.22 -11.45
C GLY A 50 -2.38 0.95 -12.18
N GLU A 51 -1.41 0.35 -12.87
CA GLU A 51 -1.54 -0.92 -13.58
C GLU A 51 -0.22 -1.68 -13.51
N VAL A 52 -0.33 -2.94 -13.13
CA VAL A 52 0.70 -3.93 -13.34
C VAL A 52 0.08 -5.03 -14.18
N PHE A 53 0.68 -5.30 -15.33
CA PHE A 53 0.15 -6.26 -16.29
C PHE A 53 1.28 -7.11 -16.85
N LYS A 54 1.05 -8.43 -16.82
CA LYS A 54 1.87 -9.45 -17.45
C LYS A 54 0.95 -10.46 -18.11
N ASP A 55 1.26 -10.81 -19.35
CA ASP A 55 0.54 -11.86 -20.08
C ASP A 55 1.45 -12.45 -21.15
N VAL A 56 1.63 -13.78 -21.14
CA VAL A 56 2.46 -14.49 -22.13
C VAL A 56 2.01 -14.26 -23.58
N ALA A 57 0.73 -13.93 -23.80
CA ALA A 57 0.17 -13.67 -25.11
C ALA A 57 0.33 -12.20 -25.56
N ASN A 58 0.72 -11.28 -24.68
CA ASN A 58 0.79 -9.84 -24.98
C ASN A 58 2.02 -9.42 -25.80
N ARG A 59 2.91 -10.36 -26.15
CA ARG A 59 4.16 -10.12 -26.92
C ARG A 59 5.13 -9.17 -26.21
N GLY A 60 5.25 -9.28 -24.89
CA GLY A 60 6.18 -8.51 -24.09
C GLY A 60 5.69 -7.11 -23.73
N GLN A 61 4.42 -6.79 -24.00
CA GLN A 61 3.77 -5.52 -23.65
C GLN A 61 3.41 -5.46 -22.16
N ASP A 62 4.31 -5.96 -21.31
CA ASP A 62 4.16 -5.92 -19.87
C ASP A 62 4.26 -4.47 -19.38
N VAL A 63 3.49 -4.19 -18.35
CA VAL A 63 3.44 -2.88 -17.69
C VAL A 63 3.84 -3.06 -16.23
N THR A 64 4.75 -2.21 -15.78
CA THR A 64 5.01 -2.00 -14.35
C THR A 64 4.60 -0.60 -13.96
N THR A 65 4.38 -0.37 -12.67
CA THR A 65 4.01 0.96 -12.16
C THR A 65 5.16 1.58 -11.37
N LEU A 66 5.54 2.79 -11.74
CA LEU A 66 6.51 3.62 -11.01
C LEU A 66 5.77 4.54 -10.05
N LEU A 67 6.22 4.59 -8.80
CA LEU A 67 5.61 5.33 -7.72
C LEU A 67 6.57 6.37 -7.18
N THR A 68 6.09 7.58 -6.91
CA THR A 68 6.85 8.62 -6.18
C THR A 68 6.10 9.05 -4.94
N PHE A 69 6.70 8.85 -3.77
CA PHE A 69 6.18 9.28 -2.49
C PHE A 69 6.91 10.54 -2.01
N ARG A 70 6.17 11.44 -1.36
CA ARG A 70 6.71 12.58 -0.62
C ARG A 70 6.29 12.45 0.83
N TYR A 71 7.25 12.40 1.74
CA TYR A 71 6.96 12.28 3.16
C TYR A 71 6.29 13.55 3.68
N PRO A 72 5.09 13.46 4.27
CA PRO A 72 4.38 14.60 4.79
C PRO A 72 4.89 14.97 6.18
N GLU A 73 4.65 16.21 6.62
CA GLU A 73 5.03 16.70 7.96
C GLU A 73 4.46 15.80 9.08
N GLN A 74 3.25 15.26 8.89
CA GLN A 74 2.56 14.43 9.89
C GLN A 74 3.22 13.07 10.13
N ALA A 75 4.10 12.62 9.24
CA ALA A 75 4.83 11.36 9.39
C ALA A 75 6.18 11.55 10.13
N GLU A 76 6.63 12.79 10.33
CA GLU A 76 7.93 13.07 10.91
C GLU A 76 8.03 12.55 12.36
N GLY A 77 9.12 11.85 12.66
CA GLY A 77 9.35 11.22 13.97
C GLY A 77 8.51 9.96 14.25
N LEU A 78 7.70 9.50 13.29
CA LEU A 78 6.89 8.29 13.42
C LEU A 78 7.58 7.08 12.76
N GLN A 79 6.93 5.91 12.85
CA GLN A 79 7.31 4.69 12.14
C GLN A 79 6.46 4.54 10.88
N CYS A 80 7.08 4.21 9.76
CA CYS A 80 6.51 4.04 8.44
C CYS A 80 6.65 2.58 7.96
N GLN A 81 5.65 2.11 7.21
CA GLN A 81 5.65 0.82 6.52
C GLN A 81 4.92 0.95 5.18
N PHE A 82 5.41 0.29 4.15
CA PHE A 82 4.70 0.17 2.88
C PHE A 82 3.52 -0.79 3.02
N ALA A 83 2.38 -0.40 2.47
CA ALA A 83 1.20 -1.24 2.38
C ALA A 83 0.56 -1.07 1.00
N PHE A 84 -0.20 -2.07 0.58
CA PHE A 84 -1.08 -1.99 -0.57
C PHE A 84 -2.47 -2.40 -0.11
N TYR A 85 -3.47 -1.56 -0.34
CA TYR A 85 -4.87 -1.88 -0.02
C TYR A 85 -5.64 -2.14 -1.29
N VAL A 86 -6.54 -3.10 -1.24
CA VAL A 86 -7.39 -3.48 -2.35
C VAL A 86 -8.84 -3.32 -1.90
N ASP A 87 -9.61 -2.53 -2.62
CA ASP A 87 -11.07 -2.47 -2.49
C ASP A 87 -11.76 -3.16 -3.68
N ASP A 88 -13.07 -3.03 -3.77
CA ASP A 88 -13.90 -3.58 -4.83
C ASP A 88 -13.69 -2.89 -6.20
N THR A 89 -13.07 -1.72 -6.24
CA THR A 89 -12.75 -0.99 -7.47
C THR A 89 -11.48 -1.48 -8.16
N ALA A 90 -10.65 -2.25 -7.45
CA ALA A 90 -9.42 -2.82 -7.99
C ALA A 90 -9.68 -4.04 -8.88
N GLY A 91 -8.98 -4.09 -10.01
CA GLY A 91 -8.92 -5.26 -10.88
C GLY A 91 -7.82 -6.21 -10.41
N LEU A 92 -8.16 -7.47 -10.17
CA LEU A 92 -7.23 -8.53 -9.78
C LEU A 92 -7.47 -9.78 -10.63
N ASP A 93 -6.47 -10.22 -11.38
CA ASP A 93 -6.47 -11.48 -12.13
C ASP A 93 -5.08 -12.11 -12.17
N GLY A 94 -4.98 -13.39 -12.53
CA GLY A 94 -3.71 -14.11 -12.58
C GLY A 94 -3.14 -14.40 -11.19
N SER A 95 -1.84 -14.12 -11.00
CA SER A 95 -1.13 -14.43 -9.76
C SER A 95 -1.55 -13.57 -8.57
N LYS A 96 -1.98 -12.32 -8.82
CA LYS A 96 -2.37 -11.35 -7.79
C LYS A 96 -1.24 -11.10 -6.81
N GLN A 97 -0.03 -10.99 -7.34
CA GLN A 97 1.18 -10.84 -6.55
C GLN A 97 2.07 -9.75 -7.15
N LEU A 98 2.59 -8.88 -6.28
CA LEU A 98 3.46 -7.77 -6.68
C LEU A 98 4.81 -7.86 -5.98
N ASP A 99 5.90 -7.79 -6.74
CA ASP A 99 7.22 -7.50 -6.17
C ASP A 99 7.41 -5.98 -6.06
N LEU A 100 7.85 -5.53 -4.88
CA LEU A 100 8.19 -4.14 -4.60
C LEU A 100 9.70 -3.94 -4.71
N PHE A 101 10.12 -2.93 -5.47
CA PHE A 101 11.51 -2.49 -5.58
C PHE A 101 11.64 -1.03 -5.18
N THR A 102 12.78 -0.64 -4.63
CA THR A 102 13.20 0.77 -4.64
C THR A 102 13.62 1.18 -6.05
N SER A 103 13.59 2.48 -6.32
CA SER A 103 14.15 3.08 -7.53
C SER A 103 15.30 4.03 -7.17
N TYR A 104 16.33 4.11 -8.02
CA TYR A 104 17.46 5.05 -7.82
C TYR A 104 16.99 6.51 -7.82
N ASN A 105 16.04 6.83 -8.69
CA ASN A 105 15.47 8.16 -8.84
C ASN A 105 13.97 8.04 -9.16
N PRO A 106 13.17 9.07 -8.85
CA PRO A 106 11.83 9.20 -9.43
C PRO A 106 11.86 9.14 -10.96
N ALA A 107 10.75 8.69 -11.54
CA ALA A 107 10.58 8.77 -12.99
C ALA A 107 10.75 10.23 -13.46
N PRO A 108 11.47 10.47 -14.58
CA PRO A 108 11.76 11.83 -15.07
C PRO A 108 10.53 12.55 -15.67
N GLY A 109 9.39 11.88 -15.74
CA GLY A 109 8.23 12.27 -16.53
C GLY A 109 8.01 11.34 -17.72
N HIS A 110 7.12 11.75 -18.61
CA HIS A 110 6.79 11.01 -19.83
C HIS A 110 8.01 10.87 -20.74
N THR A 111 8.29 9.65 -21.21
CA THR A 111 9.35 9.35 -22.18
C THR A 111 8.83 8.40 -23.26
N PRO A 112 9.20 8.59 -24.55
CA PRO A 112 8.70 7.76 -25.64
C PRO A 112 9.41 6.40 -25.76
N GLY A 113 10.42 6.12 -24.94
CA GLY A 113 11.21 4.90 -25.01
C GLY A 113 12.37 4.90 -24.02
N TRP A 114 13.42 4.15 -24.36
CA TRP A 114 14.57 3.90 -23.50
C TRP A 114 15.26 5.18 -22.99
N GLY A 115 15.47 5.21 -21.67
CA GLY A 115 16.26 6.23 -20.98
C GLY A 115 15.41 7.32 -20.31
N PRO A 116 15.64 7.61 -19.02
CA PRO A 116 16.42 6.88 -18.02
C PRO A 116 15.76 5.54 -17.59
N GLY A 117 14.55 5.22 -18.07
CA GLY A 117 13.87 3.95 -17.77
C GLY A 117 13.25 3.88 -16.36
N ASN A 118 12.95 2.67 -15.88
CA ASN A 118 12.27 2.44 -14.60
C ASN A 118 13.14 2.66 -13.34
N GLN A 119 14.45 2.80 -13.51
CA GLN A 119 15.41 3.07 -12.43
C GLN A 119 15.35 2.03 -11.29
N ARG A 120 14.91 0.80 -11.55
CA ARG A 120 14.79 -0.28 -10.55
C ARG A 120 16.13 -0.53 -9.85
N ASN A 121 16.08 -0.69 -8.53
CA ASN A 121 17.27 -0.92 -7.71
C ASN A 121 17.12 -2.15 -6.79
N VAL A 122 16.77 -1.94 -5.51
CA VAL A 122 16.81 -3.02 -4.50
C VAL A 122 15.43 -3.68 -4.38
N PRO A 123 15.32 -5.02 -4.49
CA PRO A 123 14.09 -5.74 -4.16
C PRO A 123 13.81 -5.65 -2.66
N LEU A 124 12.59 -5.24 -2.29
CA LEU A 124 12.17 -5.14 -0.90
C LEU A 124 11.39 -6.37 -0.44
N GLY A 125 10.44 -6.85 -1.25
CA GLY A 125 9.61 -7.99 -0.89
C GLY A 125 8.54 -8.28 -1.94
N ARG A 126 7.77 -9.33 -1.66
CA ARG A 126 6.62 -9.80 -2.45
C ARG A 126 5.34 -9.65 -1.66
N LEU A 127 4.32 -9.08 -2.29
CA LEU A 127 2.98 -8.88 -1.77
C LEU A 127 2.02 -9.89 -2.39
N SER A 128 1.07 -10.38 -1.59
CA SER A 128 -0.11 -11.14 -2.01
C SER A 128 -1.35 -10.29 -1.84
N LEU A 129 -2.16 -10.17 -2.88
CA LEU A 129 -3.32 -9.29 -2.91
C LEU A 129 -4.62 -10.08 -2.68
N GLY A 130 -5.36 -9.68 -1.65
CA GLY A 130 -6.74 -10.12 -1.38
C GLY A 130 -7.72 -8.98 -1.61
N ARG A 131 -8.99 -9.28 -1.92
CA ARG A 131 -10.04 -8.25 -2.02
C ARG A 131 -10.43 -7.73 -0.65
N ASP A 132 -10.80 -6.45 -0.59
CA ASP A 132 -11.26 -5.75 0.61
C ASP A 132 -10.29 -5.88 1.80
N SER A 133 -8.99 -5.90 1.50
CA SER A 133 -7.95 -6.10 2.50
C SER A 133 -6.66 -5.39 2.15
N PHE A 134 -5.81 -5.23 3.17
CA PHE A 134 -4.40 -4.99 2.93
C PHE A 134 -3.74 -6.26 2.35
N ALA A 135 -2.78 -6.06 1.45
CA ALA A 135 -1.92 -7.11 0.95
C ALA A 135 -1.01 -7.65 2.07
N THR A 136 -0.69 -8.94 2.00
CA THR A 136 0.24 -9.59 2.93
C THR A 136 1.62 -9.71 2.30
N TRP A 137 2.67 -9.66 3.12
CA TRP A 137 4.02 -9.96 2.66
C TRP A 137 4.23 -11.48 2.58
N ASP A 138 4.36 -12.03 1.38
CA ASP A 138 4.66 -13.44 1.15
C ASP A 138 6.16 -13.74 1.30
N ALA A 139 7.00 -12.75 1.00
CA ALA A 139 8.44 -12.79 1.21
C ALA A 139 8.99 -11.39 1.43
N THR A 140 10.01 -11.26 2.29
CA THR A 140 10.74 -10.01 2.51
C THR A 140 12.23 -10.25 2.29
N TYR A 141 12.89 -9.32 1.59
CA TYR A 141 14.33 -9.37 1.26
C TYR A 141 15.10 -8.22 1.91
N SER A 142 14.38 -7.28 2.52
CA SER A 142 14.85 -6.16 3.30
C SER A 142 13.86 -5.90 4.42
N THR A 143 14.29 -5.29 5.53
CA THR A 143 13.40 -4.77 6.58
C THR A 143 12.89 -3.36 6.27
N TYR A 144 13.50 -2.69 5.27
CA TYR A 144 13.13 -1.34 4.90
C TYR A 144 11.71 -1.29 4.33
N LEU A 145 10.79 -0.64 5.06
CA LEU A 145 9.36 -0.49 4.75
C LEU A 145 8.54 -1.79 4.59
N THR A 146 9.15 -2.98 4.64
CA THR A 146 8.43 -4.26 4.77
C THR A 146 7.97 -4.50 6.21
N GLU A 147 8.65 -3.87 7.16
CA GLU A 147 8.30 -3.75 8.56
C GLU A 147 8.22 -2.27 8.94
N LYS A 148 7.81 -1.98 10.18
CA LYS A 148 7.84 -0.61 10.72
C LYS A 148 9.29 -0.14 10.85
N THR A 149 9.60 0.95 10.17
CA THR A 149 10.92 1.60 10.19
C THR A 149 10.75 3.10 10.43
N PRO A 150 11.77 3.83 10.95
CA PRO A 150 11.65 5.27 11.10
C PRO A 150 11.26 5.95 9.78
N CYS A 151 10.21 6.77 9.82
CA CYS A 151 9.83 7.59 8.68
C CYS A 151 10.98 8.54 8.31
N LYS A 152 11.12 8.82 7.02
CA LYS A 152 12.08 9.82 6.54
C LYS A 152 11.63 11.24 6.91
N PRO A 153 12.57 12.22 6.95
CA PRO A 153 12.23 13.62 7.22
C PRO A 153 11.18 14.17 6.25
N HIS A 154 10.38 15.11 6.72
CA HIS A 154 9.40 15.81 5.89
C HIS A 154 10.02 16.35 4.60
N GLY A 155 9.29 16.21 3.49
CA GLY A 155 9.70 16.71 2.17
C GLY A 155 10.64 15.76 1.43
N THR A 156 11.16 14.71 2.09
CA THR A 156 11.94 13.66 1.44
C THR A 156 11.12 12.99 0.34
N ILE A 157 11.74 12.79 -0.82
CA ILE A 157 11.15 12.11 -1.97
C ILE A 157 11.77 10.72 -2.08
N GLU A 158 10.92 9.73 -2.27
CA GLU A 158 11.33 8.36 -2.57
C GLU A 158 10.56 7.79 -3.75
N ALA A 159 11.21 6.89 -4.47
CA ALA A 159 10.64 6.24 -5.63
C ALA A 159 10.71 4.73 -5.51
N PHE A 160 9.69 4.08 -6.05
CA PHE A 160 9.52 2.63 -6.03
C PHE A 160 8.96 2.15 -7.37
N GLU A 161 9.06 0.85 -7.60
CA GLU A 161 8.41 0.17 -8.71
C GLU A 161 7.65 -1.05 -8.19
N LEU A 162 6.42 -1.23 -8.68
CA LEU A 162 5.62 -2.44 -8.52
C LEU A 162 5.69 -3.27 -9.79
N VAL A 163 6.02 -4.54 -9.64
CA VAL A 163 6.26 -5.48 -10.74
C VAL A 163 5.39 -6.72 -10.55
N GLY A 164 4.73 -7.17 -11.61
CA GLY A 164 3.88 -8.35 -11.56
C GLY A 164 4.69 -9.62 -11.38
N VAL A 165 4.12 -10.59 -10.69
CA VAL A 165 4.78 -11.87 -10.39
C VAL A 165 4.20 -13.00 -11.25
N ASN A 166 5.04 -13.95 -11.65
CA ASN A 166 4.73 -15.04 -12.58
C ASN A 166 4.40 -14.56 -14.00
N ASP A 167 3.94 -15.47 -14.84
CA ASP A 167 3.76 -15.27 -16.28
C ASP A 167 2.51 -14.46 -16.64
N ASN A 168 1.43 -14.60 -15.87
CA ASN A 168 0.18 -13.88 -16.06
C ASN A 168 -0.24 -13.22 -14.74
N ASP A 169 -0.41 -11.90 -14.78
CA ASP A 169 -0.81 -11.10 -13.61
C ASP A 169 -1.46 -9.80 -14.07
N LEU A 170 -2.54 -9.41 -13.41
CA LEU A 170 -3.19 -8.12 -13.61
C LEU A 170 -3.57 -7.54 -12.26
N VAL A 171 -3.02 -6.38 -11.97
CA VAL A 171 -3.41 -5.55 -10.83
C VAL A 171 -3.66 -4.14 -11.31
N THR A 172 -4.90 -3.67 -11.22
CA THR A 172 -5.27 -2.28 -11.50
C THR A 172 -5.90 -1.64 -10.28
N TRP A 173 -5.63 -0.35 -10.07
CA TRP A 173 -6.22 0.40 -8.96
C TRP A 173 -6.37 1.88 -9.30
N ASN A 174 -7.32 2.54 -8.66
CA ASN A 174 -7.47 3.99 -8.70
C ASN A 174 -7.20 4.58 -7.30
N PRO A 175 -6.10 5.34 -7.11
CA PRO A 175 -5.78 5.97 -5.83
C PRO A 175 -6.87 6.93 -5.32
N GLU A 176 -7.66 7.53 -6.23
CA GLU A 176 -8.75 8.44 -5.85
C GLU A 176 -9.97 7.70 -5.28
N LEU A 177 -10.10 6.40 -5.55
CA LEU A 177 -11.22 5.58 -5.09
C LEU A 177 -10.92 4.81 -3.79
N GLY A 178 -9.64 4.71 -3.42
CA GLY A 178 -9.23 4.16 -2.13
C GLY A 178 -8.25 3.00 -2.23
N ALA A 179 -8.16 2.30 -3.36
CA ALA A 179 -7.20 1.23 -3.60
C ALA A 179 -5.80 1.74 -3.95
N GLY A 180 -4.80 0.90 -3.67
CA GLY A 180 -3.44 1.09 -4.14
C GLY A 180 -2.39 1.20 -3.04
N PRO A 181 -1.14 1.47 -3.46
CA PRO A 181 0.01 1.54 -2.59
C PRO A 181 -0.07 2.77 -1.68
N ARG A 182 0.42 2.63 -0.47
CA ARG A 182 0.50 3.70 0.53
C ARG A 182 1.66 3.43 1.48
N ILE A 183 2.10 4.48 2.17
CA ILE A 183 2.95 4.34 3.34
C ILE A 183 2.06 4.63 4.55
N VAL A 184 1.84 3.61 5.37
CA VAL A 184 1.17 3.74 6.66
C VAL A 184 2.15 4.27 7.68
N TYR A 185 1.69 5.10 8.62
CA TYR A 185 2.53 5.64 9.67
C TYR A 185 1.84 5.64 11.04
N SER A 186 2.62 5.32 12.07
CA SER A 186 2.16 5.28 13.46
C SER A 186 3.26 5.69 14.43
N SER A 187 2.88 6.07 15.65
CA SER A 187 3.81 6.12 16.78
C SER A 187 4.46 4.76 17.03
#